data_AF-A0A1G7QDK7-F1
#
_entry.id   AF-A0A1G7QDK7-F1
#
_cell.length_a   1.000
_cell.length_b   1.000
_cell.length_c   1.000
_cell.angle_alpha   90.00
_cell.angle_beta   90.00
_cell.angle_gamma   90.00
#
_symmetry.space_group_name_H-M   'P 1'
#
loop_
_entity.id
_entity.type
_entity.pdbx_description
1 polymer ?
#
loop_
_entity_poly.entity_id
_entity_poly.type
_entity_poly.pdbx_seq_one_letter_code
_entity_poly.pdbx_strand_id
1 'polypeptide(L)'
;MTTIYSKFKKYGIYAMMLSTFAACQKSKFAEINTDPEKLPTVTPEGQFVNAVVQIHSGDFEYYYDFYRTIMPFTEMTTLNGGNTANFISDNTGNANNRYGYYYTRVGNNLVNVVKLIEAMPAEDQAKRAHEKAIAKLMNIYYAWYVSDINGSIPYSEAFQARYGGTITPKYDTQAALYDLWDTELKAIAATLADNSVAQTTYGSNDPYYGGVSAKWLKCANSLRLKIASRLSKVAPEKLKSIATEVLAAGGLFEDNSDDLELVAGDKFTEGGNWNPLGFHSSKSLVDFMLANADPRLRVFYQKNDYSAENFNLAVAQGALPAGSVQPTNRYVGAFSSPDAVSANPGYFRTRKIINAKGLEQNLDTVSLIQYRLFQPEYTYDNLPGTGHVTFPLLSYADICFLRAELAAKGIAGSDAEGWYYKGVEASIRNYDAMAATAKLPDYVPVTDAEIANYKNSPGVKYVAGNGEALIASQAFLNYYKNPNEAWAILKRLGMPNASTPLALEVMKASGVVQVIPRRASLNVADETNLNIANNKAALAEMAQNPDFGEGPSDIFGRVWWDKK
;
A
#
# COMPACT_ATOMS: atom_id res chain seq x y z
N MET A 1 -63.04 37.59 -36.62
CA MET A 1 -62.30 36.46 -37.24
C MET A 1 -60.99 36.21 -36.50
N THR A 2 -61.14 36.01 -35.20
CA THR A 2 -60.43 35.04 -34.37
C THR A 2 -60.31 33.70 -35.11
N THR A 3 -59.19 32.99 -34.89
CA THR A 3 -58.88 31.61 -35.32
C THR A 3 -57.96 31.38 -36.54
N ILE A 4 -56.99 32.26 -36.82
CA ILE A 4 -55.76 31.89 -37.60
C ILE A 4 -54.46 32.44 -36.97
N TYR A 5 -54.54 33.45 -36.11
CA TYR A 5 -53.37 34.14 -35.53
C TYR A 5 -52.66 33.45 -34.34
N SER A 6 -53.12 32.28 -33.87
CA SER A 6 -52.52 31.59 -32.71
C SER A 6 -51.58 30.42 -33.05
N LYS A 7 -51.41 30.06 -34.34
CA LYS A 7 -50.52 28.95 -34.74
C LYS A 7 -49.16 29.38 -35.28
N PHE A 8 -48.95 30.65 -35.68
CA PHE A 8 -47.66 31.11 -36.22
C PHE A 8 -46.72 31.78 -35.20
N LYS A 9 -47.20 32.17 -34.02
CA LYS A 9 -46.32 32.67 -32.93
C LYS A 9 -45.62 31.56 -32.13
N LYS A 10 -46.07 30.30 -32.23
CA LYS A 10 -45.45 29.16 -31.54
C LYS A 10 -44.36 28.42 -32.33
N TYR A 11 -44.19 28.68 -33.63
CA TYR A 11 -43.14 28.04 -34.43
C TYR A 11 -42.06 29.02 -34.96
N GLY A 12 -42.33 30.34 -34.96
CA GLY A 12 -41.33 31.35 -35.32
C GLY A 12 -40.29 31.66 -34.23
N ILE A 13 -40.59 31.35 -32.96
CA ILE A 13 -39.64 31.54 -31.84
C ILE A 13 -38.73 30.30 -31.65
N TYR A 14 -39.16 29.11 -32.10
CA TYR A 14 -38.31 27.91 -32.07
C TYR A 14 -37.34 27.81 -33.26
N ALA A 15 -37.64 28.44 -34.40
CA ALA A 15 -36.70 28.49 -35.54
C ALA A 15 -35.60 29.55 -35.41
N MET A 16 -35.73 30.51 -34.48
CA MET A 16 -34.72 31.53 -34.20
C MET A 16 -33.93 31.29 -32.90
N MET A 17 -34.33 30.29 -32.09
CA MET A 17 -33.55 29.78 -30.95
C MET A 17 -32.72 28.52 -31.28
N LEU A 18 -32.89 27.93 -32.46
CA LEU A 18 -32.08 26.77 -32.91
C LEU A 18 -30.89 27.13 -33.82
N SER A 19 -30.64 28.41 -34.10
CA SER A 19 -29.57 28.85 -35.00
C SER A 19 -28.43 29.64 -34.32
N THR A 20 -28.43 29.76 -32.98
CA THR A 20 -27.39 30.48 -32.22
C THR A 20 -26.50 29.60 -31.32
N PHE A 21 -26.67 28.28 -31.32
CA PHE A 21 -25.84 27.35 -30.53
C PHE A 21 -24.77 26.55 -31.31
N ALA A 22 -24.54 26.87 -32.60
CA ALA A 22 -23.64 26.06 -33.44
C ALA A 22 -22.38 26.77 -33.98
N ALA A 23 -22.09 28.04 -33.59
CA ALA A 23 -20.97 28.77 -34.21
C ALA A 23 -20.02 29.51 -33.25
N CYS A 24 -20.33 29.65 -31.95
CA CYS A 24 -19.40 30.23 -30.98
C CYS A 24 -18.88 29.15 -30.02
N GLN A 25 -17.93 28.36 -30.52
CA GLN A 25 -16.78 27.80 -29.78
C GLN A 25 -16.06 26.72 -30.58
N LYS A 26 -16.59 26.25 -31.71
CA LYS A 26 -15.88 25.26 -32.56
C LYS A 26 -14.61 25.83 -33.19
N SER A 27 -14.60 27.11 -33.58
CA SER A 27 -13.40 27.79 -34.09
C SER A 27 -12.38 28.09 -32.99
N LYS A 28 -12.81 28.39 -31.76
CA LYS A 28 -11.91 28.57 -30.60
C LYS A 28 -11.36 27.24 -30.08
N PHE A 29 -12.17 26.17 -30.07
CA PHE A 29 -11.71 24.81 -29.79
C PHE A 29 -10.79 24.30 -30.91
N ALA A 30 -11.09 24.63 -32.17
CA ALA A 30 -10.21 24.34 -33.29
C ALA A 30 -8.91 25.14 -33.15
N GLU A 31 -8.93 26.45 -32.91
CA GLU A 31 -7.73 27.28 -32.72
C GLU A 31 -6.85 26.83 -31.55
N ILE A 32 -7.44 26.43 -30.42
CA ILE A 32 -6.70 25.83 -29.29
C ILE A 32 -6.14 24.44 -29.65
N ASN A 33 -6.77 23.69 -30.56
CA ASN A 33 -6.32 22.36 -31.02
C ASN A 33 -5.54 22.35 -32.34
N THR A 34 -5.46 23.47 -33.08
CA THR A 34 -4.74 23.63 -34.35
C THR A 34 -3.45 24.40 -34.20
N ASP A 35 -3.19 24.96 -33.02
CA ASP A 35 -1.90 25.53 -32.66
C ASP A 35 -1.19 24.57 -31.69
N PRO A 36 -0.26 23.72 -32.19
CA PRO A 36 0.49 22.78 -31.36
C PRO A 36 1.32 23.47 -30.26
N GLU A 37 1.57 24.79 -30.37
CA GLU A 37 2.29 25.58 -29.38
C GLU A 37 1.38 26.18 -28.29
N LYS A 38 0.03 26.16 -28.47
CA LYS A 38 -0.94 26.75 -27.52
C LYS A 38 -1.78 25.76 -26.72
N LEU A 39 -1.71 24.45 -26.99
CA LEU A 39 -2.00 23.49 -25.93
C LEU A 39 -0.95 23.72 -24.83
N PRO A 40 -1.28 23.74 -23.53
CA PRO A 40 -0.24 23.61 -22.52
C PRO A 40 0.51 22.33 -22.86
N THR A 41 1.73 22.45 -23.39
CA THR A 41 2.53 21.29 -23.76
C THR A 41 2.82 20.57 -22.46
N VAL A 42 2.16 19.43 -22.26
CA VAL A 42 2.37 18.60 -21.08
C VAL A 42 3.84 18.18 -21.10
N THR A 43 4.62 18.68 -20.13
CA THR A 43 6.04 18.37 -20.05
C THR A 43 6.25 17.00 -19.40
N PRO A 44 7.39 16.32 -19.63
CA PRO A 44 7.73 15.08 -18.92
C PRO A 44 7.63 15.21 -17.39
N GLU A 45 8.05 16.34 -16.84
CA GLU A 45 8.04 16.64 -15.40
C GLU A 45 6.62 16.81 -14.85
N GLY A 46 5.78 17.62 -15.53
CA GLY A 46 4.38 17.80 -15.14
C GLY A 46 3.56 16.52 -15.26
N GLN A 47 3.88 15.67 -16.23
CA GLN A 47 3.25 14.37 -16.39
C GLN A 47 3.73 13.34 -15.35
N PHE A 48 5.00 13.40 -14.95
CA PHE A 48 5.54 12.53 -13.91
C PHE A 48 4.89 12.81 -12.56
N VAL A 49 4.82 14.08 -12.13
CA VAL A 49 4.17 14.42 -10.84
C VAL A 49 2.68 14.02 -10.83
N ASN A 50 1.98 14.15 -11.96
CA ASN A 50 0.60 13.65 -12.09
C ASN A 50 0.55 12.13 -11.86
N ALA A 51 1.43 11.36 -12.51
CA ALA A 51 1.50 9.91 -12.29
C ALA A 51 1.78 9.56 -10.82
N VAL A 52 2.70 10.28 -10.16
CA VAL A 52 2.99 10.08 -8.74
C VAL A 52 1.76 10.32 -7.86
N VAL A 53 1.02 11.40 -8.09
CA VAL A 53 -0.24 11.64 -7.37
C VAL A 53 -1.23 10.50 -7.60
N GLN A 54 -1.35 9.99 -8.83
CA GLN A 54 -2.26 8.88 -9.16
C GLN A 54 -1.86 7.53 -8.54
N ILE A 55 -0.57 7.31 -8.25
CA ILE A 55 -0.11 6.13 -7.50
C ILE A 55 -0.70 6.13 -6.08
N HIS A 56 -0.81 7.31 -5.47
CA HIS A 56 -1.19 7.47 -4.07
C HIS A 56 -2.65 7.91 -3.86
N SER A 57 -3.37 8.36 -4.88
CA SER A 57 -4.73 8.89 -4.72
C SER A 57 -5.84 7.82 -4.71
N GLY A 58 -5.50 6.55 -4.49
CA GLY A 58 -6.42 5.42 -4.52
C GLY A 58 -7.22 5.24 -3.22
N ASP A 59 -8.02 6.21 -2.82
CA ASP A 59 -8.78 6.19 -1.55
C ASP A 59 -9.67 4.95 -1.37
N PHE A 60 -10.31 4.52 -2.46
CA PHE A 60 -11.17 3.32 -2.47
C PHE A 60 -10.38 2.05 -2.16
N GLU A 61 -9.14 1.96 -2.67
CA GLU A 61 -8.24 0.84 -2.38
C GLU A 61 -7.81 0.85 -0.91
N TYR A 62 -7.47 2.01 -0.34
CA TYR A 62 -7.14 2.11 1.09
C TYR A 62 -8.29 1.60 1.97
N TYR A 63 -9.53 1.92 1.62
CA TYR A 63 -10.66 1.43 2.40
C TYR A 63 -10.92 -0.05 2.20
N TYR A 64 -11.12 -0.47 0.96
CA TYR A 64 -11.64 -1.79 0.64
C TYR A 64 -10.56 -2.86 0.61
N ASP A 65 -9.39 -2.58 0.02
CA ASP A 65 -8.27 -3.53 0.05
C ASP A 65 -7.63 -3.52 1.44
N PHE A 66 -7.33 -2.36 2.05
CA PHE A 66 -6.55 -2.36 3.29
C PHE A 66 -7.43 -2.59 4.51
N TYR A 67 -8.24 -1.59 4.89
CA TYR A 67 -8.91 -1.65 6.19
C TYR A 67 -9.99 -2.74 6.27
N ARG A 68 -10.70 -2.99 5.16
CA ARG A 68 -11.83 -3.94 5.14
C ARG A 68 -11.45 -5.37 4.78
N THR A 69 -10.27 -5.59 4.21
CA THR A 69 -9.89 -6.90 3.65
C THR A 69 -8.53 -7.34 4.22
N ILE A 70 -7.43 -6.74 3.77
CA ILE A 70 -6.08 -7.23 4.06
C ILE A 70 -5.73 -7.09 5.55
N MET A 71 -5.96 -5.92 6.15
CA MET A 71 -5.59 -5.71 7.55
C MET A 71 -6.35 -6.64 8.52
N PRO A 72 -7.67 -6.90 8.36
CA PRO A 72 -8.38 -7.88 9.16
C PRO A 72 -7.87 -9.31 9.02
N PHE A 73 -7.66 -9.82 7.80
CA PHE A 73 -7.23 -11.21 7.62
C PHE A 73 -5.75 -11.45 7.90
N THR A 74 -4.95 -10.38 7.95
CA THR A 74 -3.56 -10.44 8.42
C THR A 74 -3.44 -10.16 9.92
N GLU A 75 -4.55 -9.91 10.61
CA GLU A 75 -4.58 -9.52 12.03
C GLU A 75 -3.85 -8.21 12.34
N MET A 76 -3.71 -7.30 11.38
CA MET A 76 -3.22 -5.94 11.68
C MET A 76 -4.28 -5.09 12.36
N THR A 77 -5.55 -5.34 12.04
CA THR A 77 -6.70 -4.66 12.63
C THR A 77 -7.86 -5.63 12.86
N THR A 78 -8.84 -5.18 13.62
CA THR A 78 -10.16 -5.80 13.73
C THR A 78 -11.24 -4.72 13.65
N LEU A 79 -12.51 -5.13 13.65
CA LEU A 79 -13.63 -4.23 13.93
C LEU A 79 -13.84 -4.04 15.43
N ASN A 80 -14.73 -3.11 15.81
CA ASN A 80 -15.23 -3.03 17.18
C ASN A 80 -15.95 -4.34 17.52
N GLY A 81 -15.57 -4.97 18.62
CA GLY A 81 -16.07 -6.30 18.97
C GLY A 81 -15.27 -7.47 18.40
N GLY A 82 -14.23 -7.23 17.61
CA GLY A 82 -13.48 -8.27 16.90
C GLY A 82 -14.09 -8.62 15.53
N ASN A 83 -13.50 -9.59 14.82
CA ASN A 83 -13.99 -9.97 13.49
C ASN A 83 -15.26 -10.84 13.57
N THR A 84 -16.13 -10.71 12.57
CA THR A 84 -17.33 -11.54 12.39
C THR A 84 -17.00 -12.84 11.65
N ALA A 85 -17.93 -13.79 11.60
CA ALA A 85 -17.69 -15.07 10.90
C ALA A 85 -17.37 -14.95 9.40
N ASN A 86 -17.82 -13.89 8.72
CA ASN A 86 -17.70 -13.73 7.25
C ASN A 86 -16.59 -12.76 6.82
N PHE A 87 -15.82 -12.22 7.76
CA PHE A 87 -14.85 -11.14 7.53
C PHE A 87 -13.81 -11.42 6.42
N ILE A 88 -13.48 -12.70 6.14
CA ILE A 88 -12.54 -13.09 5.07
C ILE A 88 -13.08 -12.76 3.68
N SER A 89 -14.37 -13.03 3.45
CA SER A 89 -15.03 -12.85 2.14
C SER A 89 -15.75 -11.51 2.02
N ASP A 90 -16.02 -10.84 3.14
CA ASP A 90 -16.68 -9.54 3.15
C ASP A 90 -15.89 -8.51 2.33
N ASN A 91 -16.60 -7.73 1.52
CA ASN A 91 -16.05 -6.63 0.71
C ASN A 91 -15.05 -7.00 -0.40
N THR A 92 -14.73 -8.28 -0.58
CA THR A 92 -13.79 -8.76 -1.62
C THR A 92 -14.19 -8.36 -3.04
N GLY A 93 -15.49 -8.15 -3.30
CA GLY A 93 -15.99 -7.63 -4.59
C GLY A 93 -15.63 -6.17 -4.89
N ASN A 94 -15.23 -5.39 -3.87
CA ASN A 94 -14.75 -4.02 -4.01
C ASN A 94 -13.21 -3.94 -3.99
N ALA A 95 -12.51 -5.06 -3.78
CA ALA A 95 -11.07 -5.08 -3.76
C ALA A 95 -10.47 -5.02 -5.18
N ASN A 96 -9.15 -4.79 -5.28
CA ASN A 96 -8.36 -4.89 -6.51
C ASN A 96 -8.64 -3.80 -7.56
N ASN A 97 -9.04 -2.60 -7.13
CA ASN A 97 -9.17 -1.44 -8.02
C ASN A 97 -7.83 -1.02 -8.67
N ARG A 98 -6.69 -1.39 -8.05
CA ARG A 98 -5.35 -1.17 -8.59
C ARG A 98 -5.16 -1.69 -10.02
N TYR A 99 -5.84 -2.78 -10.40
CA TYR A 99 -5.78 -3.30 -11.77
C TYR A 99 -6.28 -2.25 -12.77
N GLY A 100 -7.47 -1.69 -12.51
CA GLY A 100 -8.03 -0.63 -13.33
C GLY A 100 -7.22 0.67 -13.27
N TYR A 101 -6.71 1.04 -12.08
CA TYR A 101 -5.90 2.25 -11.90
C TYR A 101 -4.59 2.19 -12.68
N TYR A 102 -3.97 1.02 -12.80
CA TYR A 102 -2.78 0.86 -13.62
C TYR A 102 -3.03 1.27 -15.07
N TYR A 103 -4.10 0.76 -15.68
CA TYR A 103 -4.37 1.04 -17.09
C TYR A 103 -4.97 2.43 -17.34
N THR A 104 -5.77 2.95 -16.41
CA THR A 104 -6.53 4.19 -16.62
C THR A 104 -5.83 5.43 -16.09
N ARG A 105 -4.87 5.29 -15.17
CA ARG A 105 -4.24 6.41 -14.47
C ARG A 105 -2.71 6.32 -14.48
N VAL A 106 -2.15 5.27 -13.88
CA VAL A 106 -0.72 5.22 -13.55
C VAL A 106 0.16 4.87 -14.73
N GLY A 107 0.03 3.64 -15.27
CA GLY A 107 0.87 3.14 -16.36
C GLY A 107 0.74 3.98 -17.62
N ASN A 108 -0.50 4.41 -17.94
CA ASN A 108 -0.74 5.32 -19.07
C ASN A 108 0.02 6.64 -18.92
N ASN A 109 0.04 7.22 -17.71
CA ASN A 109 0.73 8.48 -17.49
C ASN A 109 2.26 8.32 -17.52
N LEU A 110 2.80 7.25 -16.93
CA LEU A 110 4.24 6.98 -16.91
C LEU A 110 4.79 6.62 -18.31
N VAL A 111 4.06 5.81 -19.09
CA VAL A 111 4.43 5.55 -20.49
C VAL A 111 4.36 6.83 -21.32
N ASN A 112 3.40 7.72 -21.04
CA ASN A 112 3.34 9.01 -21.72
C ASN A 112 4.57 9.88 -21.43
N VAL A 113 5.12 9.88 -20.21
CA VAL A 113 6.41 10.55 -19.91
C VAL A 113 7.52 10.04 -20.84
N VAL A 114 7.64 8.71 -20.93
CA VAL A 114 8.63 8.05 -21.80
C VAL A 114 8.45 8.46 -23.25
N LYS A 115 7.20 8.50 -23.74
CA LYS A 115 6.87 8.84 -25.14
C LYS A 115 7.07 10.32 -25.46
N LEU A 116 6.82 11.21 -24.51
CA LEU A 116 7.11 12.64 -24.65
C LEU A 116 8.62 12.87 -24.83
N ILE A 117 9.46 12.16 -24.05
CA ILE A 117 10.91 12.23 -24.20
C ILE A 117 11.34 11.64 -25.54
N GLU A 118 10.84 10.46 -25.93
CA GLU A 118 11.19 9.78 -27.20
C GLU A 118 10.83 10.59 -28.46
N ALA A 119 9.89 11.52 -28.36
CA ALA A 119 9.52 12.42 -29.46
C ALA A 119 10.45 13.63 -29.61
N MET A 120 11.35 13.88 -28.65
CA MET A 120 12.30 15.01 -28.69
C MET A 120 13.49 14.73 -29.62
N PRO A 121 14.25 15.76 -30.05
CA PRO A 121 15.53 15.55 -30.72
C PRO A 121 16.51 14.69 -29.90
N ALA A 122 17.39 13.96 -30.58
CA ALA A 122 18.31 13.01 -29.92
C ALA A 122 19.19 13.64 -28.82
N GLU A 123 19.56 14.91 -28.98
CA GLU A 123 20.33 15.66 -27.98
C GLU A 123 19.52 15.87 -26.69
N ASP A 124 18.24 16.21 -26.80
CA ASP A 124 17.35 16.43 -25.66
C ASP A 124 16.96 15.11 -24.98
N GLN A 125 16.81 14.03 -25.77
CA GLN A 125 16.66 12.68 -25.23
C GLN A 125 17.85 12.29 -24.36
N ALA A 126 19.08 12.54 -24.82
CA ALA A 126 20.29 12.23 -24.07
C ALA A 126 20.37 13.00 -22.74
N LYS A 127 19.91 14.26 -22.71
CA LYS A 127 19.81 15.07 -21.49
C LYS A 127 18.69 14.61 -20.55
N ARG A 128 17.73 13.82 -21.01
CA ARG A 128 16.56 13.36 -20.22
C ARG A 128 16.55 11.85 -19.98
N ALA A 129 17.71 11.21 -20.11
CA ALA A 129 17.85 9.77 -19.92
C ALA A 129 17.48 9.34 -18.50
N HIS A 130 17.85 10.13 -17.48
CA HIS A 130 17.53 9.85 -16.08
C HIS A 130 16.02 9.96 -15.79
N GLU A 131 15.36 11.02 -16.28
CA GLU A 131 13.90 11.17 -16.14
C GLU A 131 13.15 10.00 -16.79
N LYS A 132 13.55 9.62 -18.01
CA LYS A 132 12.99 8.44 -18.70
C LYS A 132 13.18 7.18 -17.87
N ALA A 133 14.36 6.97 -17.29
CA ALA A 133 14.67 5.81 -16.48
C ALA A 133 13.84 5.75 -15.18
N ILE A 134 13.65 6.90 -14.51
CA ILE A 134 12.81 7.03 -13.31
C ILE A 134 11.33 6.73 -13.63
N ALA A 135 10.80 7.26 -14.74
CA ALA A 135 9.42 6.98 -15.15
C ALA A 135 9.22 5.47 -15.45
N LYS A 136 10.19 4.82 -16.08
CA LYS A 136 10.17 3.37 -16.28
C LYS A 136 10.24 2.61 -14.95
N LEU A 137 11.06 3.03 -14.00
CA LEU A 137 11.17 2.40 -12.68
C LEU A 137 9.83 2.41 -11.95
N MET A 138 9.16 3.56 -11.90
CA MET A 138 7.85 3.66 -11.24
C MET A 138 6.77 2.85 -11.96
N ASN A 139 6.87 2.68 -13.28
CA ASN A 139 5.97 1.81 -14.03
C ASN A 139 6.19 0.34 -13.67
N ILE A 140 7.45 -0.09 -13.52
CA ILE A 140 7.81 -1.43 -13.06
C ILE A 140 7.27 -1.68 -11.66
N TYR A 141 7.48 -0.74 -10.73
CA TYR A 141 6.95 -0.86 -9.36
C TYR A 141 5.44 -1.09 -9.36
N TYR A 142 4.68 -0.25 -10.07
CA TYR A 142 3.21 -0.35 -10.05
C TYR A 142 2.70 -1.57 -10.84
N ALA A 143 3.36 -1.94 -11.94
CA ALA A 143 3.01 -3.16 -12.67
C ALA A 143 3.27 -4.41 -11.84
N TRP A 144 4.39 -4.46 -11.11
CA TRP A 144 4.67 -5.51 -10.14
C TRP A 144 3.63 -5.54 -9.02
N TYR A 145 3.29 -4.39 -8.45
CA TYR A 145 2.24 -4.24 -7.42
C TYR A 145 0.87 -4.81 -7.86
N VAL A 146 0.49 -4.60 -9.13
CA VAL A 146 -0.73 -5.19 -9.69
C VAL A 146 -0.55 -6.69 -9.92
N SER A 147 0.52 -7.10 -10.59
CA SER A 147 0.77 -8.51 -10.90
C SER A 147 0.88 -9.37 -9.63
N ASP A 148 1.41 -8.83 -8.52
CA ASP A 148 1.64 -9.56 -7.28
C ASP A 148 0.38 -10.26 -6.73
N ILE A 149 -0.81 -9.77 -7.11
CA ILE A 149 -2.11 -10.36 -6.74
C ILE A 149 -3.02 -10.68 -7.94
N ASN A 150 -2.60 -10.38 -9.16
CA ASN A 150 -3.37 -10.62 -10.39
C ASN A 150 -2.74 -11.67 -11.32
N GLY A 151 -1.46 -12.01 -11.14
CA GLY A 151 -0.75 -12.92 -12.04
C GLY A 151 -0.34 -12.23 -13.34
N SER A 152 -0.62 -12.89 -14.46
CA SER A 152 -0.31 -12.43 -15.81
C SER A 152 -1.10 -11.15 -16.15
N ILE A 153 -0.43 -10.13 -16.73
CA ILE A 153 -1.04 -8.84 -17.07
C ILE A 153 -0.49 -8.28 -18.40
N PRO A 154 -1.24 -7.43 -19.14
CA PRO A 154 -0.67 -6.64 -20.22
C PRO A 154 0.39 -5.65 -19.74
N TYR A 155 1.62 -5.79 -20.23
CA TYR A 155 2.71 -4.88 -19.87
C TYR A 155 3.55 -4.48 -21.08
N SER A 156 4.20 -5.43 -21.75
CA SER A 156 5.19 -5.17 -22.80
C SER A 156 4.59 -4.53 -24.06
N GLU A 157 3.32 -4.80 -24.36
CA GLU A 157 2.57 -4.21 -25.47
C GLU A 157 1.55 -3.15 -25.02
N ALA A 158 1.41 -2.93 -23.72
CA ALA A 158 0.41 -2.03 -23.17
C ALA A 158 0.71 -0.56 -23.51
N PHE A 159 -0.33 0.27 -23.45
CA PHE A 159 -0.27 1.73 -23.62
C PHE A 159 0.20 2.23 -24.99
N GLN A 160 0.32 1.36 -26.00
CA GLN A 160 0.83 1.76 -27.32
C GLN A 160 -0.25 2.29 -28.28
N ALA A 161 -1.54 2.08 -28.01
CA ALA A 161 -2.64 2.46 -28.90
C ALA A 161 -2.61 3.93 -29.34
N ARG A 162 -2.37 4.86 -28.40
CA ARG A 162 -2.25 6.31 -28.69
C ARG A 162 -1.08 6.64 -29.63
N TYR A 163 -0.09 5.75 -29.72
CA TYR A 163 1.14 5.92 -30.49
C TYR A 163 1.18 5.02 -31.73
N GLY A 164 0.01 4.54 -32.19
CA GLY A 164 -0.10 3.70 -33.39
C GLY A 164 0.17 2.21 -33.16
N GLY A 165 0.32 1.77 -31.92
CA GLY A 165 0.48 0.36 -31.56
C GLY A 165 -0.85 -0.39 -31.40
N THR A 166 -0.76 -1.60 -30.86
CA THR A 166 -1.92 -2.49 -30.68
C THR A 166 -2.95 -1.93 -29.69
N ILE A 167 -4.23 -2.18 -29.99
CA ILE A 167 -5.37 -1.97 -29.08
C ILE A 167 -5.79 -3.26 -28.34
N THR A 168 -5.15 -4.38 -28.67
CA THR A 168 -5.35 -5.70 -28.06
C THR A 168 -4.01 -6.25 -27.56
N PRO A 169 -3.40 -5.62 -26.54
CA PRO A 169 -2.09 -6.04 -26.05
C PRO A 169 -2.16 -7.44 -25.46
N LYS A 170 -1.12 -8.25 -25.70
CA LYS A 170 -0.99 -9.56 -25.06
C LYS A 170 -0.87 -9.42 -23.55
N TYR A 171 -1.21 -10.50 -22.84
CA TYR A 171 -0.91 -10.67 -21.43
C TYR A 171 0.47 -11.32 -21.33
N ASP A 172 1.40 -10.67 -20.65
CA ASP A 172 2.69 -11.27 -20.33
C ASP A 172 2.51 -12.18 -19.13
N THR A 173 3.07 -13.39 -19.19
CA THR A 173 2.99 -14.33 -18.06
C THR A 173 3.72 -13.75 -16.87
N GLN A 174 3.24 -14.05 -15.65
CA GLN A 174 3.89 -13.53 -14.45
C GLN A 174 5.37 -13.95 -14.38
N ALA A 175 5.72 -15.17 -14.78
CA ALA A 175 7.12 -15.59 -14.86
C ALA A 175 7.94 -14.70 -15.80
N ALA A 176 7.44 -14.43 -17.01
CA ALA A 176 8.13 -13.59 -17.99
C ALA A 176 8.27 -12.13 -17.51
N LEU A 177 7.29 -11.62 -16.76
CA LEU A 177 7.35 -10.28 -16.20
C LEU A 177 8.48 -10.13 -15.18
N TYR A 178 8.68 -11.11 -14.29
CA TYR A 178 9.79 -11.07 -13.33
C TYR A 178 11.16 -11.05 -14.01
N ASP A 179 11.30 -11.79 -15.12
CA ASP A 179 12.52 -11.81 -15.94
C ASP A 179 12.76 -10.45 -16.62
N LEU A 180 11.69 -9.89 -17.18
CA LEU A 180 11.72 -8.60 -17.84
C LEU A 180 12.05 -7.47 -16.86
N TRP A 181 11.40 -7.42 -15.70
CA TRP A 181 11.62 -6.36 -14.71
C TRP A 181 13.02 -6.38 -14.11
N ASP A 182 13.61 -7.54 -13.83
CA ASP A 182 15.01 -7.59 -13.38
C ASP A 182 15.96 -7.03 -14.46
N THR A 183 15.72 -7.39 -15.73
CA THR A 183 16.49 -6.88 -16.87
C THR A 183 16.34 -5.36 -17.02
N GLU A 184 15.11 -4.85 -16.98
CA GLU A 184 14.84 -3.42 -17.12
C GLU A 184 15.37 -2.61 -15.94
N LEU A 185 15.23 -3.08 -14.69
CA LEU A 185 15.76 -2.39 -13.51
C LEU A 185 17.28 -2.36 -13.51
N LYS A 186 17.95 -3.42 -13.99
CA LYS A 186 19.41 -3.43 -14.16
C LYS A 186 19.86 -2.40 -15.19
N ALA A 187 19.15 -2.28 -16.31
CA ALA A 187 19.42 -1.25 -17.31
C ALA A 187 19.16 0.17 -16.76
N ILE A 188 18.07 0.36 -16.01
CA ILE A 188 17.75 1.63 -15.33
C ILE A 188 18.85 2.01 -14.35
N ALA A 189 19.33 1.08 -13.52
CA ALA A 189 20.44 1.33 -12.61
C ALA A 189 21.71 1.77 -13.37
N ALA A 190 22.04 1.11 -14.48
CA ALA A 190 23.17 1.52 -15.31
C ALA A 190 22.98 2.93 -15.90
N THR A 191 21.78 3.26 -16.39
CA THR A 191 21.46 4.61 -16.88
C THR A 191 21.59 5.68 -15.79
N LEU A 192 21.10 5.41 -14.58
CA LEU A 192 21.15 6.36 -13.46
C LEU A 192 22.57 6.56 -12.91
N ALA A 193 23.45 5.59 -13.10
CA ALA A 193 24.87 5.70 -12.75
C ALA A 193 25.68 6.49 -13.82
N ASP A 194 25.19 6.57 -15.05
CA ASP A 194 25.86 7.27 -16.15
C ASP A 194 25.66 8.79 -16.04
N ASN A 195 26.76 9.50 -15.85
CA ASN A 195 26.82 10.97 -15.80
C ASN A 195 27.65 11.57 -16.94
N SER A 196 27.84 10.83 -18.04
CA SER A 196 28.59 11.28 -19.23
C SER A 196 27.93 12.47 -19.95
N VAL A 197 26.61 12.62 -19.81
CA VAL A 197 25.84 13.75 -20.32
C VAL A 197 25.15 14.45 -19.15
N ALA A 198 25.27 15.78 -19.09
CA ALA A 198 24.56 16.58 -18.09
C ALA A 198 23.04 16.40 -18.23
N GLN A 199 22.40 15.95 -17.16
CA GLN A 199 20.98 15.58 -17.15
C GLN A 199 20.07 16.74 -16.72
N THR A 200 18.91 16.84 -17.35
CA THR A 200 17.73 17.52 -16.83
C THR A 200 17.12 16.67 -15.72
N THR A 201 16.61 17.34 -14.69
CA THR A 201 16.06 16.69 -13.49
C THR A 201 14.61 17.13 -13.27
N TYR A 202 13.82 16.23 -12.68
CA TYR A 202 12.46 16.54 -12.25
C TYR A 202 12.40 17.66 -11.21
N GLY A 203 13.46 17.86 -10.41
CA GLY A 203 13.47 18.83 -9.31
C GLY A 203 12.29 18.60 -8.38
N SER A 204 11.53 19.65 -8.07
CA SER A 204 10.33 19.57 -7.20
C SER A 204 9.16 18.76 -7.78
N ASN A 205 9.20 18.38 -9.07
CA ASN A 205 8.20 17.49 -9.66
C ASN A 205 8.45 16.01 -9.30
N ASP A 206 9.59 15.69 -8.68
CA ASP A 206 9.82 14.42 -8.01
C ASP A 206 9.65 14.59 -6.50
N PRO A 207 8.49 14.24 -5.93
CA PRO A 207 8.23 14.39 -4.50
C PRO A 207 8.90 13.30 -3.64
N TYR A 208 9.55 12.30 -4.24
CA TYR A 208 10.28 11.27 -3.48
C TYR A 208 11.71 11.72 -3.17
N TYR A 209 12.47 12.09 -4.21
CA TYR A 209 13.90 12.36 -4.08
C TYR A 209 14.35 13.68 -4.69
N GLY A 210 13.43 14.54 -5.13
CA GLY A 210 13.78 15.83 -5.74
C GLY A 210 14.58 15.70 -7.04
N GLY A 211 14.50 14.54 -7.71
CA GLY A 211 15.21 14.22 -8.94
C GLY A 211 16.68 13.85 -8.73
N VAL A 212 17.08 13.48 -7.52
CA VAL A 212 18.45 13.04 -7.19
C VAL A 212 18.67 11.60 -7.71
N SER A 213 19.39 11.49 -8.83
CA SER A 213 19.63 10.21 -9.54
C SER A 213 20.30 9.14 -8.67
N ALA A 214 21.20 9.53 -7.76
CA ALA A 214 21.86 8.60 -6.85
C ALA A 214 20.87 7.86 -5.92
N LYS A 215 19.80 8.53 -5.46
CA LYS A 215 18.75 7.89 -4.66
C LYS A 215 17.89 6.96 -5.51
N TRP A 216 17.56 7.36 -6.74
CA TRP A 216 16.86 6.51 -7.69
C TRP A 216 17.66 5.27 -8.11
N LEU A 217 18.99 5.39 -8.21
CA LEU A 217 19.89 4.25 -8.44
C LEU A 217 19.78 3.25 -7.28
N LYS A 218 19.86 3.74 -6.04
CA LYS A 218 19.67 2.91 -4.85
C LYS A 218 18.29 2.24 -4.82
N CYS A 219 17.26 2.99 -5.21
CA CYS A 219 15.90 2.48 -5.32
C CYS A 219 15.80 1.37 -6.39
N ALA A 220 16.43 1.53 -7.56
CA ALA A 220 16.42 0.52 -8.62
C ALA A 220 17.00 -0.81 -8.14
N ASN A 221 18.18 -0.80 -7.52
CA ASN A 221 18.82 -2.00 -7.00
C ASN A 221 18.06 -2.63 -5.83
N SER A 222 17.52 -1.79 -4.94
CA SER A 222 16.71 -2.23 -3.80
C SER A 222 15.39 -2.87 -4.26
N LEU A 223 14.75 -2.31 -5.29
CA LEU A 223 13.54 -2.87 -5.90
C LEU A 223 13.80 -4.20 -6.61
N ARG A 224 14.97 -4.38 -7.26
CA ARG A 224 15.37 -5.70 -7.80
C ARG A 224 15.35 -6.78 -6.72
N LEU A 225 15.95 -6.50 -5.56
CA LEU A 225 15.96 -7.43 -4.43
C LEU A 225 14.55 -7.68 -3.88
N LYS A 226 13.74 -6.62 -3.78
CA LYS A 226 12.35 -6.69 -3.31
C LYS A 226 11.49 -7.58 -4.21
N ILE A 227 11.53 -7.36 -5.53
CA ILE A 227 10.81 -8.17 -6.51
C ILE A 227 11.33 -9.62 -6.46
N ALA A 228 12.65 -9.82 -6.53
CA ALA A 228 13.24 -11.15 -6.49
C ALA A 228 12.85 -11.95 -5.25
N SER A 229 12.57 -11.30 -4.11
CA SER A 229 12.13 -11.99 -2.89
C SER A 229 10.94 -12.93 -3.15
N ARG A 230 9.98 -12.54 -4.00
CA ARG A 230 8.80 -13.35 -4.36
C ARG A 230 9.15 -14.68 -5.03
N LEU A 231 10.34 -14.80 -5.60
CA LEU A 231 10.83 -16.03 -6.25
C LEU A 231 11.26 -17.12 -5.26
N SER A 232 11.35 -16.83 -3.96
CA SER A 232 11.90 -17.77 -2.96
C SER A 232 11.34 -19.19 -2.97
N LYS A 233 10.06 -19.38 -3.35
CA LYS A 233 9.45 -20.71 -3.48
C LYS A 233 9.40 -21.24 -4.91
N VAL A 234 9.11 -20.38 -5.88
CA VAL A 234 8.87 -20.80 -7.27
C VAL A 234 10.16 -20.94 -8.09
N ALA A 235 11.17 -20.11 -7.82
CA ALA A 235 12.45 -20.08 -8.53
C ALA A 235 13.61 -19.66 -7.59
N PRO A 236 13.93 -20.48 -6.56
CA PRO A 236 14.94 -20.13 -5.54
C PRO A 236 16.35 -19.89 -6.10
N GLU A 237 16.77 -20.63 -7.14
CA GLU A 237 18.07 -20.40 -7.80
C GLU A 237 18.14 -19.03 -8.49
N LYS A 238 17.01 -18.55 -9.02
CA LYS A 238 16.94 -17.22 -9.63
C LYS A 238 16.99 -16.12 -8.58
N LEU A 239 16.29 -16.28 -7.46
CA LEU A 239 16.46 -15.40 -6.29
C LEU A 239 17.93 -15.35 -5.88
N LYS A 240 18.59 -16.50 -5.71
CA LYS A 240 20.00 -16.57 -5.33
C LYS A 240 20.91 -15.82 -6.30
N SER A 241 20.71 -16.01 -7.60
CA SER A 241 21.48 -15.31 -8.64
C SER A 241 21.31 -13.79 -8.55
N ILE A 242 20.06 -13.30 -8.52
CA ILE A 242 19.78 -11.86 -8.46
C ILE A 242 20.30 -11.26 -7.15
N ALA A 243 20.06 -11.92 -6.02
CA ALA A 243 20.52 -11.46 -4.72
C ALA A 243 22.05 -11.36 -4.67
N THR A 244 22.76 -12.39 -5.15
CA THR A 244 24.24 -12.36 -5.20
C THR A 244 24.74 -11.22 -6.06
N GLU A 245 24.12 -11.00 -7.24
CA GLU A 245 24.49 -9.90 -8.13
C GLU A 245 24.27 -8.53 -7.48
N VAL A 246 23.07 -8.27 -6.96
CA VAL A 246 22.69 -6.99 -6.35
C VAL A 246 23.56 -6.68 -5.13
N LEU A 247 23.81 -7.67 -4.27
CA LEU A 247 24.63 -7.47 -3.07
C LEU A 247 26.11 -7.23 -3.40
N ALA A 248 26.62 -7.80 -4.49
CA ALA A 248 27.99 -7.57 -4.95
C ALA A 248 28.16 -6.21 -5.64
N ALA A 249 27.16 -5.75 -6.40
CA ALA A 249 27.18 -4.46 -7.07
C ALA A 249 27.10 -3.27 -6.10
N GLY A 250 26.44 -3.44 -4.95
CA GLY A 250 26.23 -2.37 -3.98
C GLY A 250 25.18 -1.36 -4.45
N GLY A 251 25.19 -0.16 -3.87
CA GLY A 251 24.21 0.88 -4.18
C GLY A 251 22.78 0.43 -3.88
N LEU A 252 22.54 -0.13 -2.68
CA LEU A 252 21.21 -0.31 -2.11
C LEU A 252 20.92 0.82 -1.12
N PHE A 253 19.73 0.84 -0.52
CA PHE A 253 19.43 1.71 0.62
C PHE A 253 20.42 1.49 1.77
N GLU A 254 20.87 2.58 2.38
CA GLU A 254 21.88 2.60 3.45
C GLU A 254 21.30 3.04 4.81
N ASP A 255 20.28 3.89 4.77
CA ASP A 255 19.52 4.35 5.94
C ASP A 255 18.11 4.80 5.52
N ASN A 256 17.30 5.24 6.50
CA ASN A 256 15.92 5.69 6.25
C ASN A 256 15.79 6.91 5.34
N SER A 257 16.85 7.68 5.09
CA SER A 257 16.80 8.80 4.14
C SER A 257 16.73 8.35 2.69
N ASP A 258 17.01 7.07 2.41
CA ASP A 258 16.84 6.45 1.10
C ASP A 258 15.43 5.86 0.90
N ASP A 259 14.54 5.87 1.89
CA ASP A 259 13.19 5.30 1.79
C ASP A 259 12.41 5.89 0.59
N LEU A 260 11.76 5.03 -0.20
CA LEU A 260 10.82 5.44 -1.25
C LEU A 260 9.44 5.62 -0.62
N GLU A 261 9.14 6.85 -0.23
CA GLU A 261 7.87 7.21 0.41
C GLU A 261 7.38 8.59 -0.07
N LEU A 262 6.07 8.73 -0.22
CA LEU A 262 5.46 10.04 -0.45
C LEU A 262 5.04 10.63 0.89
N VAL A 263 5.58 11.80 1.23
CA VAL A 263 5.04 12.66 2.29
C VAL A 263 4.09 13.67 1.66
N ALA A 264 2.79 13.44 1.79
CA ALA A 264 1.76 14.28 1.17
C ALA A 264 1.24 15.36 2.13
N GLY A 265 0.71 16.44 1.54
CA GLY A 265 0.15 17.57 2.29
C GLY A 265 -0.96 17.17 3.27
N ASP A 266 -1.22 18.06 4.23
CA ASP A 266 -2.13 17.83 5.35
C ASP A 266 -3.59 17.55 4.97
N LYS A 267 -4.01 17.89 3.75
CA LYS A 267 -5.35 17.62 3.22
C LYS A 267 -5.42 16.50 2.18
N PHE A 268 -4.33 15.79 1.92
CA PHE A 268 -4.30 14.77 0.87
C PHE A 268 -5.31 13.64 1.12
N THR A 269 -5.51 13.27 2.39
CA THR A 269 -6.45 12.22 2.82
C THR A 269 -7.81 12.77 3.26
N GLU A 270 -8.11 14.05 3.00
CA GLU A 270 -9.32 14.69 3.50
C GLU A 270 -10.55 14.23 2.69
N GLY A 271 -11.51 13.62 3.38
CA GLY A 271 -12.74 13.11 2.76
C GLY A 271 -12.56 11.76 2.07
N GLY A 272 -13.45 11.46 1.12
CA GLY A 272 -13.46 10.19 0.38
C GLY A 272 -13.51 8.95 1.29
N ASN A 273 -12.86 7.88 0.84
CA ASN A 273 -12.77 6.61 1.56
C ASN A 273 -11.48 6.44 2.39
N TRP A 274 -10.71 7.51 2.62
CA TRP A 274 -9.48 7.46 3.43
C TRP A 274 -9.68 7.12 4.90
N ASN A 275 -10.93 7.20 5.38
CA ASN A 275 -11.28 7.24 6.78
C ASN A 275 -10.97 5.92 7.53
N PRO A 276 -10.06 5.94 8.53
CA PRO A 276 -9.74 4.78 9.35
C PRO A 276 -10.73 4.54 10.51
N LEU A 277 -11.86 5.24 10.58
CA LEU A 277 -12.82 5.13 11.69
C LEU A 277 -13.35 3.71 11.89
N GLY A 278 -13.37 3.29 13.16
CA GLY A 278 -13.97 2.05 13.60
C GLY A 278 -13.05 0.84 13.52
N PHE A 279 -11.83 1.01 13.02
CA PHE A 279 -10.82 -0.04 13.03
C PHE A 279 -10.05 -0.03 14.35
N HIS A 280 -9.95 -1.22 14.93
CA HIS A 280 -9.35 -1.47 16.23
C HIS A 280 -8.08 -2.29 16.09
N SER A 281 -7.25 -2.22 17.12
CA SER A 281 -6.05 -3.01 17.25
C SER A 281 -6.37 -4.50 17.46
N SER A 282 -5.55 -5.39 16.92
CA SER A 282 -5.65 -6.82 17.20
C SER A 282 -4.91 -7.19 18.48
N LYS A 283 -5.38 -8.23 19.15
CA LYS A 283 -4.81 -8.75 20.39
C LYS A 283 -3.39 -9.26 20.17
N SER A 284 -3.17 -10.04 19.11
CA SER A 284 -1.87 -10.62 18.75
C SER A 284 -0.76 -9.57 18.70
N LEU A 285 -1.01 -8.44 18.00
CA LEU A 285 -0.01 -7.37 17.87
C LEU A 285 0.16 -6.60 19.18
N VAL A 286 -0.95 -6.18 19.82
CA VAL A 286 -0.87 -5.40 21.05
C VAL A 286 -0.18 -6.17 22.17
N ASP A 287 -0.52 -7.45 22.36
CA ASP A 287 0.09 -8.29 23.40
C ASP A 287 1.58 -8.49 23.14
N PHE A 288 1.99 -8.77 21.90
CA PHE A 288 3.40 -8.88 21.54
C PHE A 288 4.15 -7.58 21.80
N MET A 289 3.59 -6.45 21.36
CA MET A 289 4.23 -5.14 21.50
C MET A 289 4.35 -4.73 22.98
N LEU A 290 3.34 -5.02 23.80
CA LEU A 290 3.38 -4.77 25.25
C LEU A 290 4.41 -5.65 25.96
N ALA A 291 4.40 -6.95 25.70
CA ALA A 291 5.30 -7.90 26.35
C ALA A 291 6.78 -7.61 26.08
N ASN A 292 7.06 -6.96 24.94
CA ASN A 292 8.41 -6.63 24.50
C ASN A 292 8.77 -5.14 24.65
N ALA A 293 7.87 -4.32 25.21
CA ALA A 293 8.03 -2.87 25.31
C ALA A 293 8.36 -2.20 23.95
N ASP A 294 7.64 -2.58 22.89
CA ASP A 294 7.82 -2.05 21.54
C ASP A 294 7.46 -0.56 21.48
N PRO A 295 8.41 0.33 21.16
CA PRO A 295 8.14 1.76 21.10
C PRO A 295 7.13 2.14 19.99
N ARG A 296 6.92 1.29 18.98
CA ARG A 296 5.91 1.53 17.93
C ARG A 296 4.48 1.40 18.45
N LEU A 297 4.25 0.81 19.63
CA LEU A 297 2.91 0.62 20.19
C LEU A 297 2.14 1.95 20.29
N ARG A 298 2.83 3.01 20.75
CA ARG A 298 2.23 4.36 20.87
C ARG A 298 2.04 5.07 19.53
N VAL A 299 2.70 4.60 18.48
CA VAL A 299 2.54 5.10 17.12
C VAL A 299 1.39 4.39 16.41
N PHE A 300 1.25 3.07 16.62
CA PHE A 300 0.27 2.25 15.89
C PHE A 300 -1.15 2.39 16.43
N TYR A 301 -1.29 2.64 17.73
CA TYR A 301 -2.56 2.55 18.43
C TYR A 301 -2.81 3.74 19.35
N GLN A 302 -4.09 3.99 19.61
CA GLN A 302 -4.56 4.95 20.60
C GLN A 302 -4.71 4.24 21.95
N LYS A 303 -4.46 4.96 23.05
CA LYS A 303 -4.91 4.48 24.37
C LYS A 303 -6.44 4.43 24.36
N ASN A 304 -7.02 3.37 24.92
CA ASN A 304 -8.47 3.25 25.05
C ASN A 304 -9.07 4.36 25.95
N ASP A 305 -10.39 4.41 26.01
CA ASP A 305 -11.12 5.51 26.64
C ASP A 305 -11.06 5.49 28.17
N TYR A 306 -10.39 4.52 28.80
CA TYR A 306 -10.35 4.37 30.25
C TYR A 306 -9.30 5.28 30.91
N SER A 307 -9.28 6.56 30.52
CA SER A 307 -8.55 7.61 31.23
C SER A 307 -8.93 7.62 32.72
N ALA A 308 -8.09 8.18 33.60
CA ALA A 308 -8.40 8.23 35.03
C ALA A 308 -9.76 8.91 35.30
N GLU A 309 -10.05 9.98 34.56
CA GLU A 309 -11.34 10.67 34.61
C GLU A 309 -12.50 9.76 34.19
N ASN A 310 -12.44 9.18 32.99
CA ASN A 310 -13.52 8.34 32.46
C ASN A 310 -13.73 7.07 33.31
N PHE A 311 -12.65 6.47 33.81
CA PHE A 311 -12.71 5.29 34.66
C PHE A 311 -13.41 5.60 35.99
N ASN A 312 -12.99 6.67 36.67
CA ASN A 312 -13.60 7.10 37.93
C ASN A 312 -15.08 7.47 37.74
N LEU A 313 -15.40 8.14 36.64
CA LEU A 313 -16.77 8.49 36.28
C LEU A 313 -17.63 7.24 36.01
N ALA A 314 -17.08 6.25 35.32
CA ALA A 314 -17.75 4.98 35.07
C ALA A 314 -18.03 4.21 36.38
N VAL A 315 -17.11 4.22 37.34
CA VAL A 315 -17.35 3.65 38.68
C VAL A 315 -18.41 4.44 39.45
N ALA A 316 -18.31 5.77 39.46
CA ALA A 316 -19.25 6.64 40.17
C ALA A 316 -20.70 6.52 39.65
N GLN A 317 -20.86 6.28 38.35
CA GLN A 317 -22.17 6.10 37.70
C GLN A 317 -22.65 4.64 37.67
N GLY A 318 -21.89 3.69 38.24
CA GLY A 318 -22.24 2.27 38.27
C GLY A 318 -22.10 1.55 36.91
N ALA A 319 -21.49 2.18 35.91
CA ALA A 319 -21.15 1.55 34.63
C ALA A 319 -19.99 0.53 34.81
N LEU A 320 -19.15 0.73 35.83
CA LEU A 320 -18.21 -0.25 36.35
C LEU A 320 -18.55 -0.57 37.82
N PRO A 321 -18.31 -1.81 38.30
CA PRO A 321 -18.54 -2.18 39.70
C PRO A 321 -17.74 -1.30 40.68
N ALA A 322 -18.33 -1.03 41.85
CA ALA A 322 -17.62 -0.41 42.95
C ALA A 322 -16.38 -1.25 43.34
N GLY A 323 -15.23 -0.59 43.53
CA GLY A 323 -13.96 -1.27 43.80
C GLY A 323 -13.19 -1.75 42.57
N SER A 324 -13.66 -1.44 41.36
CA SER A 324 -12.88 -1.70 40.12
C SER A 324 -11.53 -0.98 40.19
N VAL A 325 -10.47 -1.69 39.81
CA VAL A 325 -9.10 -1.14 39.75
C VAL A 325 -8.82 -0.65 38.34
N GLN A 326 -8.33 0.58 38.22
CA GLN A 326 -7.99 1.14 36.92
C GLN A 326 -6.84 0.33 36.28
N PRO A 327 -6.97 -0.09 35.00
CA PRO A 327 -5.88 -0.69 34.27
C PRO A 327 -4.69 0.27 34.17
N THR A 328 -3.49 -0.19 34.52
CA THR A 328 -2.25 0.60 34.38
C THR A 328 -1.86 0.80 32.92
N ASN A 329 -2.16 -0.18 32.07
CA ASN A 329 -2.00 -0.10 30.63
C ASN A 329 -3.36 0.11 29.94
N ARG A 330 -3.39 0.99 28.94
CA ARG A 330 -4.58 1.34 28.16
C ARG A 330 -4.50 0.91 26.69
N TYR A 331 -3.44 0.18 26.31
CA TYR A 331 -3.38 -0.49 25.03
C TYR A 331 -4.02 -1.87 25.14
N VAL A 332 -5.11 -2.09 24.44
CA VAL A 332 -5.88 -3.35 24.50
C VAL A 332 -6.30 -3.75 23.10
N GLY A 333 -5.81 -4.90 22.63
CA GLY A 333 -6.17 -5.43 21.31
C GLY A 333 -7.34 -6.41 21.37
N ALA A 334 -8.15 -6.43 20.33
CA ALA A 334 -9.30 -7.30 20.14
C ALA A 334 -8.93 -8.66 19.54
N PHE A 335 -9.62 -9.74 19.92
CA PHE A 335 -9.43 -11.03 19.25
C PHE A 335 -9.73 -10.93 17.76
N SER A 336 -8.80 -11.46 16.96
CA SER A 336 -8.96 -11.55 15.52
C SER A 336 -9.89 -12.71 15.14
N SER A 337 -9.82 -13.85 15.84
CA SER A 337 -10.59 -15.05 15.53
C SER A 337 -12.05 -14.92 16.00
N PRO A 338 -13.06 -15.09 15.11
CA PRO A 338 -14.48 -15.04 15.48
C PRO A 338 -14.89 -15.99 16.62
N ASP A 339 -14.32 -17.19 16.67
CA ASP A 339 -14.57 -18.14 17.77
C ASP A 339 -14.00 -17.63 19.12
N ALA A 340 -12.83 -16.99 19.10
CA ALA A 340 -12.22 -16.41 20.30
C ALA A 340 -13.00 -15.18 20.77
N VAL A 341 -13.52 -14.37 19.83
CA VAL A 341 -14.46 -13.30 20.11
C VAL A 341 -15.68 -13.83 20.85
N SER A 342 -16.31 -14.86 20.28
CA SER A 342 -17.54 -15.47 20.81
C SER A 342 -17.34 -16.12 22.18
N ALA A 343 -16.16 -16.68 22.43
CA ALA A 343 -15.79 -17.24 23.73
C ALA A 343 -15.53 -16.18 24.81
N ASN A 344 -15.30 -14.92 24.42
CA ASN A 344 -14.91 -13.83 25.32
C ASN A 344 -15.82 -12.58 25.19
N PRO A 345 -17.16 -12.71 25.31
CA PRO A 345 -18.10 -11.59 25.08
C PRO A 345 -17.98 -10.47 26.13
N GLY A 346 -17.30 -10.72 27.26
CA GLY A 346 -17.00 -9.71 28.27
C GLY A 346 -15.87 -8.76 27.88
N TYR A 347 -14.96 -9.20 27.00
CA TYR A 347 -13.72 -8.51 26.65
C TYR A 347 -13.97 -7.26 25.79
N PHE A 348 -15.03 -7.28 24.97
CA PHE A 348 -15.38 -6.20 24.03
C PHE A 348 -16.53 -5.31 24.50
N ARG A 349 -16.69 -5.15 25.81
CA ARG A 349 -17.85 -4.42 26.36
C ARG A 349 -17.58 -2.92 26.43
N THR A 350 -18.13 -2.20 25.47
CA THR A 350 -18.32 -0.75 25.58
C THR A 350 -19.18 -0.40 26.80
N ARG A 351 -18.83 0.67 27.51
CA ARG A 351 -19.60 1.18 28.66
C ARG A 351 -20.19 2.54 28.34
N LYS A 352 -21.41 2.79 28.78
CA LYS A 352 -22.05 4.11 28.64
C LYS A 352 -21.89 4.90 29.92
N ILE A 353 -21.44 6.13 29.80
CA ILE A 353 -21.38 7.12 30.88
C ILE A 353 -22.01 8.44 30.42
N ILE A 354 -22.39 9.29 31.37
CA ILE A 354 -22.78 10.67 31.12
C ILE A 354 -21.59 11.57 31.45
N ASN A 355 -21.05 12.30 30.47
CA ASN A 355 -19.90 13.17 30.70
C ASN A 355 -20.29 14.47 31.44
N ALA A 356 -19.30 15.29 31.79
CA ALA A 356 -19.50 16.55 32.52
C ALA A 356 -20.42 17.57 31.80
N LYS A 357 -20.67 17.39 30.50
CA LYS A 357 -21.57 18.23 29.69
C LYS A 357 -22.99 17.67 29.60
N GLY A 358 -23.30 16.59 30.31
CA GLY A 358 -24.60 15.91 30.27
C GLY A 358 -24.84 15.06 29.02
N LEU A 359 -23.79 14.77 28.24
CA LEU A 359 -23.90 13.97 27.01
C LEU A 359 -23.54 12.51 27.30
N GLU A 360 -24.29 11.58 26.70
CA GLU A 360 -23.93 10.16 26.70
C GLU A 360 -22.64 9.94 25.90
N GLN A 361 -21.70 9.21 26.50
CA GLN A 361 -20.43 8.84 25.92
C GLN A 361 -20.22 7.33 26.05
N ASN A 362 -19.83 6.71 24.95
CA ASN A 362 -19.36 5.34 24.92
C ASN A 362 -17.87 5.30 25.28
N LEU A 363 -17.51 4.47 26.26
CA LEU A 363 -16.13 4.15 26.60
C LEU A 363 -15.77 2.82 25.96
N ASP A 364 -14.88 2.87 24.96
CA ASP A 364 -14.33 1.65 24.38
C ASP A 364 -13.23 1.06 25.26
N THR A 365 -13.25 -0.25 25.43
CA THR A 365 -12.22 -1.01 26.12
C THR A 365 -11.07 -1.38 25.21
N VAL A 366 -11.29 -1.40 23.89
CA VAL A 366 -10.32 -1.79 22.88
C VAL A 366 -9.67 -0.54 22.29
N SER A 367 -8.36 -0.61 22.09
CA SER A 367 -7.59 0.45 21.44
C SER A 367 -7.94 0.54 19.96
N LEU A 368 -8.24 1.76 19.51
CA LEU A 368 -8.34 2.11 18.10
C LEU A 368 -6.95 2.07 17.45
N ILE A 369 -6.91 1.86 16.13
CA ILE A 369 -5.71 2.23 15.38
C ILE A 369 -5.47 3.74 15.49
N GLN A 370 -4.21 4.15 15.40
CA GLN A 370 -3.86 5.57 15.45
C GLN A 370 -4.36 6.27 14.19
N TYR A 371 -5.50 6.95 14.27
CA TYR A 371 -6.13 7.54 13.08
C TYR A 371 -5.25 8.59 12.44
N ARG A 372 -4.58 9.45 13.23
CA ARG A 372 -3.69 10.48 12.67
C ARG A 372 -2.48 9.92 11.96
N LEU A 373 -2.10 8.67 12.23
CA LEU A 373 -1.05 8.02 11.47
C LEU A 373 -1.49 7.86 10.01
N PHE A 374 -2.76 7.53 9.74
CA PHE A 374 -3.32 7.30 8.40
C PHE A 374 -4.00 8.53 7.79
N GLN A 375 -4.62 9.36 8.64
CA GLN A 375 -5.38 10.54 8.28
C GLN A 375 -5.01 11.69 9.25
N PRO A 376 -3.86 12.35 9.04
CA PRO A 376 -3.28 13.31 9.98
C PRO A 376 -4.17 14.51 10.33
N GLU A 377 -5.10 14.86 9.46
CA GLU A 377 -6.09 15.92 9.66
C GLU A 377 -7.23 15.54 10.62
N TYR A 378 -7.34 14.27 11.00
CA TYR A 378 -8.37 13.77 11.90
C TYR A 378 -8.43 14.58 13.22
N THR A 379 -9.63 14.99 13.61
CA THR A 379 -9.85 15.79 14.82
C THR A 379 -9.64 14.94 16.08
N TYR A 380 -8.80 15.42 16.98
CA TYR A 380 -8.54 14.79 18.28
C TYR A 380 -8.72 15.85 19.36
N ASP A 381 -9.48 15.55 20.42
CA ASP A 381 -9.84 16.49 21.49
C ASP A 381 -10.31 17.87 20.98
N ASN A 382 -11.22 17.85 20.00
CA ASN A 382 -11.77 19.04 19.33
C ASN A 382 -10.73 19.93 18.60
N LEU A 383 -9.50 19.46 18.41
CA LEU A 383 -8.47 20.14 17.63
C LEU A 383 -8.26 19.43 16.29
N PRO A 384 -8.41 20.14 15.15
CA PRO A 384 -8.10 19.55 13.85
C PRO A 384 -6.60 19.24 13.76
N GLY A 385 -6.27 18.15 13.07
CA GLY A 385 -4.87 17.83 12.82
C GLY A 385 -4.25 18.69 11.72
N THR A 386 -2.94 18.89 11.78
CA THR A 386 -2.15 19.68 10.80
C THR A 386 -0.89 18.94 10.36
N GLY A 387 -0.87 17.62 10.57
CA GLY A 387 0.22 16.74 10.18
C GLY A 387 0.18 16.41 8.70
N HIS A 388 1.21 15.72 8.22
CA HIS A 388 1.34 15.25 6.85
C HIS A 388 1.29 13.72 6.83
N VAL A 389 0.76 13.14 5.77
CA VAL A 389 0.60 11.69 5.66
C VAL A 389 1.78 11.10 4.91
N THR A 390 2.34 10.01 5.41
CA THR A 390 3.42 9.27 4.73
C THR A 390 2.87 7.98 4.13
N PHE A 391 3.15 7.78 2.85
CA PHE A 391 2.81 6.59 2.07
C PHE A 391 4.09 5.82 1.68
N PRO A 392 4.50 4.83 2.47
CA PRO A 392 5.71 4.06 2.19
C PRO A 392 5.49 3.03 1.07
N LEU A 393 6.38 3.02 0.08
CA LEU A 393 6.39 2.04 -1.01
C LEU A 393 7.51 1.00 -0.84
N LEU A 394 8.70 1.45 -0.47
CA LEU A 394 9.87 0.61 -0.17
C LEU A 394 10.78 1.31 0.83
N SER A 395 11.18 0.62 1.90
CA SER A 395 11.98 1.17 3.00
C SER A 395 13.33 0.47 3.13
N TYR A 396 14.30 1.13 3.76
CA TYR A 396 15.58 0.55 4.17
C TYR A 396 15.38 -0.62 5.13
N ALA A 397 14.36 -0.57 5.98
CA ALA A 397 13.99 -1.69 6.84
C ALA A 397 13.64 -2.94 6.01
N ASP A 398 12.97 -2.79 4.87
CA ASP A 398 12.70 -3.92 3.95
C ASP A 398 13.99 -4.57 3.47
N ILE A 399 14.95 -3.75 3.06
CA ILE A 399 16.22 -4.22 2.54
C ILE A 399 17.04 -4.89 3.64
N CYS A 400 17.01 -4.35 4.86
CA CYS A 400 17.63 -4.98 6.01
C CYS A 400 17.02 -6.36 6.30
N PHE A 401 15.69 -6.48 6.37
CA PHE A 401 15.04 -7.75 6.66
C PHE A 401 15.23 -8.78 5.54
N LEU A 402 15.22 -8.35 4.27
CA LEU A 402 15.52 -9.24 3.14
C LEU A 402 16.98 -9.74 3.19
N ARG A 403 17.94 -8.87 3.53
CA ARG A 403 19.34 -9.28 3.71
C ARG A 403 19.52 -10.22 4.89
N ALA A 404 18.83 -9.96 5.99
CA ALA A 404 18.82 -10.82 7.16
C ALA A 404 18.26 -12.21 6.83
N GLU A 405 17.15 -12.26 6.08
CA GLU A 405 16.53 -13.51 5.64
C GLU A 405 17.45 -14.31 4.72
N LEU A 406 18.03 -13.66 3.71
CA LEU A 406 18.94 -14.31 2.76
C LEU A 406 20.17 -14.88 3.46
N ALA A 407 20.74 -14.15 4.42
CA ALA A 407 21.86 -14.61 5.22
C ALA A 407 21.47 -15.77 6.15
N ALA A 408 20.32 -15.68 6.82
CA ALA A 408 19.82 -16.72 7.72
C ALA A 408 19.56 -18.05 6.99
N LYS A 409 19.06 -17.97 5.75
CA LYS A 409 18.80 -19.12 4.88
C LYS A 409 20.03 -19.62 4.11
N GLY A 410 21.18 -18.97 4.24
CA GLY A 410 22.37 -19.29 3.46
C GLY A 410 22.21 -19.12 1.94
N ILE A 411 21.28 -18.25 1.51
CA ILE A 411 21.01 -18.00 0.09
C ILE A 411 22.06 -17.03 -0.47
N ALA A 412 22.23 -15.88 0.18
CA ALA A 412 23.17 -14.83 -0.23
C ALA A 412 23.51 -13.91 0.94
N GLY A 413 24.66 -13.24 0.86
CA GLY A 413 25.15 -12.36 1.93
C GLY A 413 25.57 -13.11 3.19
N SER A 414 25.84 -12.35 4.25
CA SER A 414 26.27 -12.82 5.56
C SER A 414 25.68 -11.92 6.65
N ASP A 415 25.90 -12.28 7.92
CA ASP A 415 25.53 -11.48 9.09
C ASP A 415 24.01 -11.26 9.24
N ALA A 416 23.27 -12.36 9.38
CA ALA A 416 21.82 -12.31 9.57
C ALA A 416 21.40 -11.50 10.82
N GLU A 417 22.16 -11.62 11.90
CA GLU A 417 21.91 -10.92 13.16
C GLU A 417 22.08 -9.39 13.01
N GLY A 418 23.18 -8.94 12.40
CA GLY A 418 23.43 -7.52 12.19
C GLY A 418 22.39 -6.88 11.28
N TRP A 419 22.02 -7.53 10.17
CA TRP A 419 20.96 -7.04 9.29
C TRP A 419 19.59 -7.06 9.96
N TYR A 420 19.30 -8.07 10.78
CA TYR A 420 18.06 -8.12 11.57
C TYR A 420 17.95 -6.89 12.49
N TYR A 421 18.99 -6.59 13.27
CA TYR A 421 18.96 -5.47 14.20
C TYR A 421 18.95 -4.10 13.51
N LYS A 422 19.58 -3.97 12.34
CA LYS A 422 19.44 -2.78 11.49
C LYS A 422 18.00 -2.61 11.02
N GLY A 423 17.34 -3.68 10.59
CA GLY A 423 15.94 -3.65 10.18
C GLY A 423 15.00 -3.26 11.31
N VAL A 424 15.20 -3.82 12.51
CA VAL A 424 14.42 -3.48 13.70
C VAL A 424 14.52 -1.98 14.02
N GLU A 425 15.74 -1.45 14.04
CA GLU A 425 15.96 -0.03 14.31
C GLU A 425 15.40 0.88 13.22
N ALA A 426 15.68 0.56 11.94
CA ALA A 426 15.18 1.33 10.81
C ALA A 426 13.64 1.37 10.77
N SER A 427 12.98 0.27 11.13
CA SER A 427 11.51 0.22 11.23
C SER A 427 10.99 1.13 12.35
N ILE A 428 11.61 1.09 13.53
CA ILE A 428 11.22 1.95 14.66
C ILE A 428 11.44 3.43 14.31
N ARG A 429 12.58 3.78 13.72
CA ARG A 429 12.92 5.15 13.33
C ARG A 429 12.03 5.70 12.23
N ASN A 430 11.69 4.90 11.23
CA ASN A 430 10.76 5.30 10.18
C ASN A 430 9.37 5.62 10.78
N TYR A 431 8.84 4.76 11.65
CA TYR A 431 7.56 5.02 12.30
C TYR A 431 7.57 6.19 13.28
N ASP A 432 8.67 6.42 13.99
CA ASP A 432 8.86 7.61 14.83
C ASP A 432 8.84 8.90 13.98
N ALA A 433 9.53 8.89 12.83
CA ALA A 433 9.51 10.00 11.87
C ALA A 433 8.10 10.23 11.27
N MET A 434 7.38 9.16 10.93
CA MET A 434 5.99 9.24 10.48
C MET A 434 5.08 9.81 11.57
N ALA A 435 5.28 9.44 12.83
CA ALA A 435 4.52 9.95 13.95
C ALA A 435 4.73 11.46 14.16
N ALA A 436 5.99 11.92 14.07
CA ALA A 436 6.32 13.35 14.11
C ALA A 436 5.69 14.11 12.93
N THR A 437 5.82 13.56 11.73
CA THR A 437 5.29 14.14 10.48
C THR A 437 3.76 14.25 10.53
N ALA A 438 3.09 13.21 11.01
CA ALA A 438 1.64 13.17 11.22
C ALA A 438 1.15 14.01 12.41
N LYS A 439 2.06 14.54 13.25
CA LYS A 439 1.75 15.27 14.48
C LYS A 439 0.74 14.50 15.35
N LEU A 440 1.09 13.26 15.68
CA LEU A 440 0.24 12.42 16.54
C LEU A 440 -0.06 13.12 17.87
N PRO A 441 -1.24 12.90 18.47
CA PRO A 441 -1.54 13.41 19.79
C PRO A 441 -0.59 12.78 20.82
N ASP A 442 -0.14 13.59 21.79
CA ASP A 442 0.80 13.16 22.84
C ASP A 442 2.10 12.52 22.30
N TYR A 443 2.57 12.95 21.11
CA TYR A 443 3.78 12.41 20.51
C TYR A 443 5.00 12.60 21.42
N VAL A 444 5.71 11.49 21.65
CA VAL A 444 6.98 11.44 22.37
C VAL A 444 7.99 10.71 21.48
N PRO A 445 9.09 11.39 21.07
CA PRO A 445 10.13 10.79 20.24
C PRO A 445 10.70 9.51 20.87
N VAL A 446 10.99 8.51 20.04
CA VAL A 446 11.62 7.27 20.49
C VAL A 446 13.10 7.51 20.82
N THR A 447 13.53 7.04 21.99
CA THR A 447 14.90 7.15 22.48
C THR A 447 15.75 5.93 22.11
N ASP A 448 17.08 6.12 22.03
CA ASP A 448 18.04 5.03 21.81
C ASP A 448 17.93 3.95 22.89
N ALA A 449 17.64 4.36 24.12
CA ALA A 449 17.44 3.45 25.25
C ALA A 449 16.20 2.55 25.05
N GLU A 450 15.09 3.09 24.55
CA GLU A 450 13.91 2.29 24.21
C GLU A 450 14.22 1.27 23.11
N ILE A 451 14.96 1.67 22.07
CA ILE A 451 15.38 0.76 20.99
C ILE A 451 16.31 -0.34 21.52
N ALA A 452 17.30 0.03 22.35
CA ALA A 452 18.22 -0.94 22.95
C ALA A 452 17.49 -1.92 23.86
N ASN A 453 16.52 -1.45 24.66
CA ASN A 453 15.70 -2.31 25.50
C ASN A 453 14.82 -3.25 24.65
N TYR A 454 14.19 -2.73 23.60
CA TYR A 454 13.37 -3.52 22.68
C TYR A 454 14.18 -4.64 22.02
N LYS A 455 15.37 -4.34 21.48
CA LYS A 455 16.26 -5.33 20.87
C LYS A 455 16.73 -6.44 21.82
N ASN A 456 16.70 -6.19 23.12
CA ASN A 456 17.07 -7.14 24.17
C ASN A 456 15.87 -7.90 24.77
N SER A 457 14.64 -7.55 24.40
CA SER A 457 13.44 -8.21 24.92
C SER A 457 13.35 -9.67 24.42
N PRO A 458 12.74 -10.59 25.20
CA PRO A 458 12.75 -12.02 24.87
C PRO A 458 12.14 -12.40 23.51
N GLY A 459 11.11 -11.69 23.06
CA GLY A 459 10.45 -11.93 21.76
C GLY A 459 11.14 -11.27 20.56
N VAL A 460 12.23 -10.54 20.78
CA VAL A 460 12.93 -9.74 19.76
C VAL A 460 14.42 -10.05 19.71
N LYS A 461 15.04 -10.44 20.81
CA LYS A 461 16.47 -10.77 20.82
C LYS A 461 16.78 -11.85 19.78
N TYR A 462 17.75 -11.59 18.91
CA TYR A 462 18.11 -12.51 17.84
C TYR A 462 18.64 -13.83 18.42
N VAL A 463 18.12 -14.93 17.89
CA VAL A 463 18.60 -16.28 18.18
C VAL A 463 18.67 -17.02 16.86
N ALA A 464 19.86 -17.47 16.45
CA ALA A 464 20.08 -18.08 15.13
C ALA A 464 19.11 -19.24 14.82
N GLY A 465 18.82 -20.10 15.80
CA GLY A 465 17.87 -21.21 15.65
C GLY A 465 16.41 -20.78 15.43
N ASN A 466 16.07 -19.51 15.65
CA ASN A 466 14.74 -18.92 15.44
C ASN A 466 14.79 -17.68 14.53
N GLY A 467 15.91 -17.48 13.81
CA GLY A 467 16.20 -16.23 13.10
C GLY A 467 15.14 -15.88 12.06
N GLU A 468 14.69 -16.86 11.27
CA GLU A 468 13.67 -16.63 10.23
C GLU A 468 12.34 -16.14 10.80
N ALA A 469 11.87 -16.73 11.91
CA ALA A 469 10.61 -16.35 12.54
C ALA A 469 10.70 -14.95 13.18
N LEU A 470 11.85 -14.61 13.76
CA LEU A 470 12.11 -13.26 14.29
C LEU A 470 12.14 -12.22 13.15
N ILE A 471 12.85 -12.51 12.07
CA ILE A 471 12.91 -11.63 10.88
C ILE A 471 11.51 -11.44 10.29
N ALA A 472 10.75 -12.52 10.09
CA ALA A 472 9.38 -12.44 9.58
C ALA A 472 8.46 -11.64 10.50
N SER A 473 8.55 -11.84 11.82
CA SER A 473 7.76 -11.09 12.82
C SER A 473 8.04 -9.59 12.78
N GLN A 474 9.32 -9.19 12.69
CA GLN A 474 9.71 -7.78 12.66
C GLN A 474 9.44 -7.12 11.30
N ALA A 475 9.65 -7.84 10.20
CA ALA A 475 9.26 -7.38 8.88
C ALA A 475 7.74 -7.20 8.76
N PHE A 476 6.94 -8.09 9.38
CA PHE A 476 5.49 -7.94 9.43
C PHE A 476 5.05 -6.65 10.14
N LEU A 477 5.68 -6.32 11.28
CA LEU A 477 5.44 -5.04 11.97
C LEU A 477 5.88 -3.82 11.14
N ASN A 478 6.93 -3.95 10.33
CA ASN A 478 7.36 -2.90 9.40
C ASN A 478 6.27 -2.56 8.37
N TYR A 479 5.42 -3.52 8.04
CA TYR A 479 4.39 -3.37 7.01
C TYR A 479 3.04 -2.88 7.52
N TYR A 480 2.95 -2.36 8.75
CA TYR A 480 1.67 -1.86 9.28
C TYR A 480 1.03 -0.75 8.42
N LYS A 481 1.84 0.02 7.67
CA LYS A 481 1.38 1.00 6.69
C LYS A 481 1.41 0.52 5.23
N ASN A 482 1.87 -0.70 5.00
CA ASN A 482 1.90 -1.33 3.67
C ASN A 482 1.37 -2.77 3.78
N PRO A 483 0.07 -2.94 4.03
CA PRO A 483 -0.52 -4.25 4.33
C PRO A 483 -0.41 -5.26 3.18
N ASN A 484 -0.22 -4.80 1.94
CA ASN A 484 0.08 -5.69 0.81
C ASN A 484 1.37 -6.49 1.03
N GLU A 485 2.40 -5.85 1.56
CA GLU A 485 3.67 -6.51 1.84
C GLU A 485 3.57 -7.42 3.06
N ALA A 486 2.76 -7.04 4.06
CA ALA A 486 2.42 -7.92 5.17
C ALA A 486 1.74 -9.21 4.69
N TRP A 487 0.76 -9.05 3.80
CA TRP A 487 0.08 -10.17 3.15
C TRP A 487 1.05 -11.01 2.32
N ALA A 488 1.93 -10.37 1.55
CA ALA A 488 2.93 -11.08 0.77
C ALA A 488 3.92 -11.88 1.62
N ILE A 489 4.30 -11.36 2.80
CA ILE A 489 5.12 -12.11 3.76
C ILE A 489 4.39 -13.36 4.26
N LEU A 490 3.13 -13.25 4.66
CA LEU A 490 2.33 -14.43 5.06
C LEU A 490 2.20 -15.42 3.91
N LYS A 491 2.09 -14.94 2.67
CA LYS A 491 2.01 -15.79 1.49
C LYS A 491 3.31 -16.57 1.24
N ARG A 492 4.41 -15.84 1.23
CA ARG A 492 5.75 -16.32 0.86
C ARG A 492 6.46 -17.10 1.96
N LEU A 493 6.26 -16.74 3.23
CA LEU A 493 6.97 -17.34 4.37
C LEU A 493 6.06 -18.22 5.23
N GLY A 494 4.73 -18.01 5.20
CA GLY A 494 3.83 -18.63 6.17
C GLY A 494 4.08 -18.16 7.61
N MET A 495 4.76 -17.02 7.77
CA MET A 495 5.15 -16.41 9.03
C MET A 495 4.90 -14.89 8.97
N PRO A 496 4.55 -14.22 10.08
CA PRO A 496 4.29 -14.79 11.39
C PRO A 496 3.06 -15.73 11.41
N ASN A 497 3.03 -16.63 12.37
CA ASN A 497 1.95 -17.61 12.61
C ASN A 497 1.87 -17.91 14.13
N ALA A 498 1.02 -18.84 14.54
CA ALA A 498 0.80 -19.17 15.95
C ALA A 498 2.05 -19.68 16.71
N SER A 499 3.11 -20.07 16.00
CA SER A 499 4.37 -20.56 16.59
C SER A 499 5.53 -19.57 16.48
N THR A 500 5.34 -18.42 15.84
CA THR A 500 6.38 -17.39 15.75
C THR A 500 6.40 -16.48 16.99
N PRO A 501 7.51 -15.74 17.23
CA PRO A 501 7.60 -14.80 18.35
C PRO A 501 6.44 -13.79 18.41
N LEU A 502 6.09 -13.19 17.26
CA LEU A 502 4.78 -12.56 17.08
C LEU A 502 3.77 -13.65 16.77
N ALA A 503 3.06 -14.15 17.79
CA ALA A 503 2.10 -15.23 17.62
C ALA A 503 0.77 -14.68 17.10
N LEU A 504 0.42 -15.02 15.86
CA LEU A 504 -0.89 -14.73 15.28
C LEU A 504 -1.93 -15.78 15.72
N GLU A 505 -3.20 -15.39 15.79
CA GLU A 505 -4.30 -16.29 16.14
C GLU A 505 -4.52 -17.33 15.03
N VAL A 506 -4.94 -18.54 15.42
CA VAL A 506 -5.52 -19.46 14.43
C VAL A 506 -6.96 -19.01 14.20
N MET A 507 -7.18 -18.27 13.12
CA MET A 507 -8.50 -17.73 12.76
C MET A 507 -9.52 -18.85 12.56
N LYS A 508 -10.55 -18.90 13.42
CA LYS A 508 -11.65 -19.86 13.33
C LYS A 508 -13.01 -19.17 13.39
N ALA A 509 -13.94 -19.66 12.58
CA ALA A 509 -15.34 -19.29 12.61
C ALA A 509 -16.21 -20.55 12.63
N SER A 510 -17.07 -20.68 13.64
CA SER A 510 -17.93 -21.84 13.86
C SER A 510 -17.14 -23.16 13.92
N GLY A 511 -15.96 -23.14 14.53
CA GLY A 511 -15.06 -24.30 14.64
C GLY A 511 -14.20 -24.58 13.41
N VAL A 512 -14.41 -23.86 12.30
CA VAL A 512 -13.69 -24.08 11.03
C VAL A 512 -12.53 -23.09 10.91
N VAL A 513 -11.33 -23.62 10.67
CA VAL A 513 -10.14 -22.80 10.38
C VAL A 513 -10.35 -22.03 9.08
N GLN A 514 -10.20 -20.72 9.15
CA GLN A 514 -10.34 -19.82 8.03
C GLN A 514 -9.04 -19.77 7.23
N VAL A 515 -9.15 -19.81 5.91
CA VAL A 515 -8.01 -19.69 5.00
C VAL A 515 -7.85 -18.24 4.61
N ILE A 516 -6.64 -17.71 4.72
CA ILE A 516 -6.34 -16.35 4.25
C ILE A 516 -6.40 -16.33 2.72
N PRO A 517 -7.10 -15.36 2.09
CA PRO A 517 -7.07 -15.18 0.64
C PRO A 517 -5.64 -15.11 0.12
N ARG A 518 -5.41 -15.56 -1.11
CA ARG A 518 -4.07 -15.69 -1.72
C ARG A 518 -3.87 -14.76 -2.90
N ARG A 519 -4.95 -14.33 -3.54
CA ARG A 519 -4.97 -13.35 -4.62
C ARG A 519 -6.28 -12.56 -4.65
N ALA A 520 -6.33 -11.55 -5.51
CA ALA A 520 -7.60 -10.90 -5.80
C ALA A 520 -8.45 -11.74 -6.77
N SER A 521 -9.75 -11.46 -6.81
CA SER A 521 -10.57 -11.86 -7.94
C SER A 521 -9.99 -11.27 -9.23
N LEU A 522 -9.79 -12.11 -10.24
CA LEU A 522 -9.15 -11.70 -11.49
C LEU A 522 -10.16 -11.03 -12.41
N ASN A 523 -9.66 -10.09 -13.22
CA ASN A 523 -10.47 -9.45 -14.24
C ASN A 523 -10.86 -10.48 -15.32
N VAL A 524 -12.17 -10.74 -15.41
CA VAL A 524 -12.77 -11.46 -16.54
C VAL A 524 -13.35 -10.42 -17.46
N ALA A 525 -12.77 -10.28 -18.65
CA ALA A 525 -13.21 -9.29 -19.62
C ALA A 525 -14.64 -9.60 -20.12
N ASP A 526 -15.45 -8.57 -20.27
CA ASP A 526 -16.79 -8.67 -20.83
C ASP A 526 -16.75 -9.02 -22.33
N GLU A 527 -17.82 -9.63 -22.87
CA GLU A 527 -17.90 -10.06 -24.27
C GLU A 527 -17.78 -8.92 -25.30
N THR A 528 -17.87 -7.65 -24.89
CA THR A 528 -17.66 -6.48 -25.76
C THR A 528 -16.24 -5.93 -25.71
N ASN A 529 -15.39 -6.44 -24.81
CA ASN A 529 -14.01 -6.04 -24.68
C ASN A 529 -13.20 -6.49 -25.91
N LEU A 530 -12.58 -5.53 -26.61
CA LEU A 530 -11.78 -5.83 -27.82
C LEU A 530 -10.61 -6.78 -27.53
N ASN A 531 -10.11 -6.82 -26.30
CA ASN A 531 -8.99 -7.67 -25.89
C ASN A 531 -9.44 -8.99 -25.21
N ILE A 532 -10.72 -9.37 -25.33
CA ILE A 532 -11.27 -10.56 -24.66
C ILE A 532 -10.53 -11.86 -25.02
N ALA A 533 -10.08 -12.03 -26.27
CA ALA A 533 -9.37 -13.23 -26.70
C ALA A 533 -8.07 -13.43 -25.91
N ASN A 534 -7.28 -12.36 -25.74
CA ASN A 534 -6.05 -12.40 -24.96
C ASN A 534 -6.33 -12.57 -23.45
N ASN A 535 -7.39 -11.95 -22.92
CA ASN A 535 -7.80 -12.15 -21.53
C ASN A 535 -8.19 -13.61 -21.26
N LYS A 536 -9.04 -14.21 -22.11
CA LYS A 536 -9.45 -15.63 -22.00
C LYS A 536 -8.23 -16.57 -22.11
N ALA A 537 -7.31 -16.30 -23.03
CA ALA A 537 -6.08 -17.08 -23.18
C ALA A 537 -5.18 -16.98 -21.93
N ALA A 538 -5.03 -15.80 -21.35
CA ALA A 538 -4.25 -15.59 -20.13
C ALA A 538 -4.86 -16.30 -18.91
N LEU A 539 -6.19 -16.23 -18.75
CA LEU A 539 -6.89 -16.95 -17.69
C LEU A 539 -6.73 -18.48 -17.85
N ALA A 540 -6.80 -18.98 -19.08
CA ALA A 540 -6.57 -20.40 -19.36
C ALA A 540 -5.12 -20.84 -19.11
N GLU A 541 -4.14 -19.98 -19.40
CA GLU A 541 -2.72 -20.20 -19.08
C GLU A 541 -2.50 -20.25 -17.57
N MET A 542 -2.98 -19.26 -16.82
CA MET A 542 -2.87 -19.24 -15.36
C MET A 542 -3.58 -20.43 -14.70
N ALA A 543 -4.70 -20.90 -15.26
CA ALA A 543 -5.42 -22.08 -14.79
C ALA A 543 -4.64 -23.40 -14.94
N GLN A 544 -3.52 -23.41 -15.67
CA GLN A 544 -2.61 -24.57 -15.69
C GLN A 544 -1.82 -24.71 -14.39
N ASN A 545 -1.73 -23.66 -13.56
CA ASN A 545 -1.20 -23.76 -12.22
C ASN A 545 -2.12 -24.68 -11.39
N PRO A 546 -1.63 -25.81 -10.84
CA PRO A 546 -2.46 -26.73 -10.04
C PRO A 546 -3.04 -26.06 -8.77
N ASP A 547 -2.47 -24.93 -8.36
CA ASP A 547 -2.90 -24.14 -7.22
C ASP A 547 -3.77 -22.93 -7.61
N PHE A 548 -4.21 -22.79 -8.87
CA PHE A 548 -4.98 -21.63 -9.37
C PHE A 548 -6.34 -21.40 -8.69
N GLY A 549 -6.89 -22.45 -8.06
CA GLY A 549 -8.21 -22.44 -7.45
C GLY A 549 -9.33 -22.88 -8.42
N GLU A 550 -10.58 -22.71 -7.99
CA GLU A 550 -11.77 -23.14 -8.74
C GLU A 550 -12.06 -22.29 -9.98
N GLY A 551 -11.43 -21.12 -10.12
CA GLY A 551 -11.61 -20.22 -11.24
C GLY A 551 -11.16 -18.79 -10.94
N PRO A 552 -11.33 -17.84 -11.88
CA PRO A 552 -10.84 -16.46 -11.73
C PRO A 552 -11.41 -15.72 -10.52
N SER A 553 -12.63 -16.05 -10.07
CA SER A 553 -13.26 -15.46 -8.88
C SER A 553 -12.82 -16.08 -7.55
N ASP A 554 -12.09 -17.20 -7.57
CA ASP A 554 -11.62 -17.87 -6.36
C ASP A 554 -10.40 -17.14 -5.78
N ILE A 555 -10.63 -16.34 -4.74
CA ILE A 555 -9.59 -15.57 -4.04
C ILE A 555 -8.63 -16.44 -3.22
N PHE A 556 -8.93 -17.72 -2.98
CA PHE A 556 -8.06 -18.67 -2.28
C PHE A 556 -7.08 -19.35 -3.23
N GLY A 557 -7.32 -19.25 -4.54
CA GLY A 557 -6.40 -19.65 -5.59
C GLY A 557 -5.10 -18.84 -5.60
N ARG A 558 -4.05 -19.37 -6.20
CA ARG A 558 -2.69 -18.79 -6.13
C ARG A 558 -2.22 -18.29 -7.49
N VAL A 559 -1.55 -17.14 -7.48
CA VAL A 559 -0.75 -16.66 -8.62
C VAL A 559 0.55 -17.45 -8.70
N TRP A 560 1.27 -17.35 -9.82
CA TRP A 560 2.45 -18.17 -10.12
C TRP A 560 3.53 -18.13 -9.03
N TRP A 561 3.86 -16.94 -8.49
CA TRP A 561 4.91 -16.84 -7.46
C TRP A 561 4.47 -17.39 -6.10
N ASP A 562 3.17 -17.41 -5.80
CA ASP A 562 2.62 -17.86 -4.52
C ASP A 562 2.47 -19.40 -4.46
N LYS A 563 3.54 -20.09 -4.86
CA LYS A 563 3.66 -21.54 -4.76
C LYS A 563 3.53 -21.98 -3.29
N LYS A 564 2.90 -23.13 -3.05
CA LYS A 564 2.72 -23.69 -1.69
C LYS A 564 4.03 -23.87 -0.97
#